data_AF-A0A354B0Q4-F1
#
_entry.id   AF-A0A354B0Q4-F1
#
_cell.length_a   1.000
_cell.length_b   1.000
_cell.length_c   1.000
_cell.angle_alpha   90.00
_cell.angle_beta   90.00
_cell.angle_gamma   90.00
#
_symmetry.space_group_name_H-M   'P 1'
#
loop_
_entity.id
_entity.type
_entity.pdbx_description
1 polymer ?
#
loop_
_entity_poly.entity_id
_entity_poly.type
_entity_poly.pdbx_seq_one_letter_code
_entity_poly.pdbx_strand_id
1 'polypeptide(L)' 'MATHLITGANRGIGTEYCRQLQARGDAVIAACRTVSPELEALG' A
#
# COMPACT_ATOMS: atom_id res chain seq x y z
N MET A 1 -0.98 15.37 6.00
CA MET A 1 -1.69 14.39 5.15
C MET A 1 -1.13 14.52 3.75
N ALA A 2 -0.28 13.59 3.35
CA ALA A 2 0.30 13.52 2.01
C ALA A 2 -0.27 12.31 1.25
N THR A 3 -0.17 12.34 -0.08
CA THR A 3 -0.58 11.22 -0.95
C THR A 3 0.65 10.53 -1.52
N HIS A 4 0.76 9.22 -1.33
CA HIS A 4 1.91 8.42 -1.74
C HIS A 4 1.53 7.43 -2.85
N LEU A 5 2.32 7.35 -3.91
CA LEU A 5 2.23 6.29 -4.93
C LEU A 5 3.27 5.22 -4.63
N ILE A 6 2.83 4.00 -4.32
CA ILE A 6 3.72 2.86 -4.06
C ILE A 6 3.59 1.85 -5.19
N THR A 7 4.66 1.70 -5.98
CA THR A 7 4.74 0.68 -7.03
C THR A 7 5.31 -0.63 -6.49
N GLY A 8 4.85 -1.76 -7.01
CA GLY A 8 5.31 -3.06 -6.52
C GLY A 8 4.69 -3.46 -5.18
N ALA A 9 3.51 -2.92 -4.86
CA ALA A 9 2.85 -3.06 -3.56
C ALA A 9 2.23 -4.45 -3.29
N ASN A 10 2.36 -5.42 -4.20
CA ASN A 10 1.74 -6.75 -4.11
C ASN A 10 2.28 -7.58 -2.92
N ARG A 11 3.54 -7.42 -2.52
CA ARG A 11 4.12 -8.20 -1.41
C ARG A 11 5.27 -7.49 -0.72
N GLY A 12 5.67 -8.03 0.44
CA GLY A 12 6.89 -7.62 1.14
C GLY A 12 6.87 -6.15 1.55
N ILE A 13 7.99 -5.45 1.30
CA ILE A 13 8.18 -4.06 1.75
C ILE A 13 7.10 -3.13 1.17
N GLY A 14 6.70 -3.32 -0.09
CA GLY A 14 5.68 -2.47 -0.71
C GLY A 14 4.35 -2.51 0.05
N THR A 15 3.87 -3.71 0.41
CA THR A 15 2.63 -3.91 1.16
C THR A 15 2.75 -3.36 2.58
N GLU A 16 3.84 -3.68 3.27
CA GLU A 16 4.07 -3.21 4.64
C GLU A 16 4.19 -1.69 4.71
N TYR A 17 4.79 -1.07 3.70
CA TYR A 17 4.91 0.38 3.66
C TYR A 17 3.56 1.06 3.40
N CYS A 18 2.69 0.48 2.56
CA CYS A 18 1.31 0.94 2.42
C CYS A 18 0.57 0.92 3.76
N ARG A 19 0.68 -0.18 4.51
CA ARG A 19 0.08 -0.34 5.84
C ARG A 19 0.56 0.74 6.82
N GLN A 20 1.87 0.98 6.88
CA GLN A 20 2.44 1.99 7.79
C GLN A 20 2.03 3.41 7.42
N LEU A 21 1.99 3.75 6.13
CA LEU A 21 1.57 5.08 5.67
C LEU A 21 0.08 5.33 5.97
N GLN A 22 -0.79 4.34 5.73
CA GLN A 22 -2.19 4.42 6.15
C GLN A 22 -2.32 4.57 7.68
N ALA A 23 -1.58 3.80 8.47
CA ALA A 23 -1.59 3.90 9.93
C ALA A 23 -1.11 5.27 10.45
N ARG A 24 -0.27 5.96 9.68
CA ARG A 24 0.13 7.35 9.96
C ARG A 24 -0.95 8.38 9.60
N GLY A 25 -2.00 7.98 8.88
CA GLY A 25 -3.07 8.84 8.40
C GLY A 25 -2.79 9.48 7.04
N ASP A 26 -1.82 8.97 6.28
CA ASP A 26 -1.56 9.42 4.91
C ASP A 26 -2.39 8.62 3.89
N ALA A 27 -2.66 9.24 2.74
CA ALA A 27 -3.34 8.57 1.63
C ALA A 27 -2.33 7.76 0.80
N VAL A 28 -2.73 6.56 0.37
CA VAL A 28 -1.87 5.64 -0.38
C VAL A 28 -2.57 5.19 -1.66
N ILE A 29 -1.87 5.30 -2.78
CA ILE A 29 -2.21 4.67 -4.05
C ILE A 29 -1.24 3.52 -4.25
N ALA A 30 -1.73 2.29 -4.05
CA ALA A 30 -0.93 1.09 -4.25
C ALA A 30 -1.07 0.58 -5.69
N ALA A 31 0.06 0.44 -6.39
CA ALA A 31 0.09 -0.04 -7.78
C ALA A 31 0.89 -1.34 -7.90
N CYS A 32 0.28 -2.34 -8.53
CA CYS A 32 0.92 -3.61 -8.84
C CYS A 32 0.27 -4.29 -10.06
N ARG A 33 0.90 -5.35 -10.60
CA ARG A 33 0.35 -6.10 -11.75
C ARG A 33 -0.84 -7.00 -11.39
N THR A 34 -0.84 -7.50 -10.16
CA THR A 34 -1.84 -8.42 -9.62
C THR A 34 -1.95 -8.12 -8.15
N VAL A 35 -3.16 -7.86 -7.67
CA VAL A 35 -3.42 -7.61 -6.25
C VAL A 35 -3.25 -8.91 -5.46
N SER A 36 -2.77 -8.81 -4.22
CA SER A 36 -2.75 -9.91 -3.25
C SER A 36 -3.85 -9.73 -2.21
N PRO A 37 -4.31 -10.81 -1.57
CA PRO A 37 -5.23 -10.71 -0.44
C PRO A 37 -4.74 -9.78 0.67
N GLU A 38 -3.43 -9.76 0.94
CA GLU A 38 -2.83 -8.90 1.95
C GLU A 38 -2.89 -7.42 1.57
N LEU A 39 -2.69 -7.10 0.29
CA LEU A 39 -2.83 -5.72 -0.20
C LEU A 39 -4.30 -5.29 -0.24
N GLU A 40 -5.20 -6.18 -0.64
CA GLU A 40 -6.65 -5.94 -0.70
C GLU A 40 -7.25 -5.71 0.69
N ALA A 41 -6.73 -6.41 1.72
CA ALA A 41 -7.14 -6.21 3.12
C ALA A 41 -6.78 -4.83 3.69
N LEU A 42 -5.94 -4.03 3.02
CA LEU A 42 -5.62 -2.66 3.42
C LEU A 42 -6.70 -1.64 3.02
N GLY A 43 -7.71 -2.03 2.25
CA GLY A 43 -8.82 -1.15 1.84
C GLY A 43 -8.60 -0.48 0.49
#